data_AF-A0A3L7N5R3-F1
#
_entry.id   AF-A0A3L7N5R3-F1
#
_cell.length_a   1.000
_cell.length_b   1.000
_cell.length_c   1.000
_cell.angle_alpha   90.00
_cell.angle_beta   90.00
_cell.angle_gamma   90.00
#
_symmetry.space_group_name_H-M   'P 1'
#
loop_
_entity.id
_entity.type
_entity.pdbx_description
1 polymer ?
#
loop_
_entity_poly.entity_id
_entity_poly.type
_entity_poly.pdbx_seq_one_letter_code
_entity_poly.pdbx_strand_id
1 'polypeptide(L)'
;MSSLPVNRQTALPGFQETDNTAENPGVRAPLVLNMDRFGQVTRQVCQVAESKKPPFAWDAAVAVSLALVGLLGFCVNYLIFTGVGVWGLNNPVMWAFDITNFVFWVGIGHAGTLISAILFLFRQKWRTGINRFAEA
;
A
#
# COMPACT_ATOMS: atom_id res chain seq x y z
N MET A 1 1.89 0.94 -43.01
CA MET A 1 2.01 2.26 -42.35
C MET A 1 0.64 2.93 -42.36
N SER A 2 -0.21 2.65 -41.38
CA SER A 2 -1.46 3.38 -41.16
C SER A 2 -1.44 3.91 -39.73
N SER A 3 -1.18 5.20 -39.58
CA SER A 3 -1.34 5.90 -38.31
C SER A 3 -2.82 5.90 -37.95
N LEU A 4 -3.18 5.12 -36.92
CA LEU A 4 -4.51 5.17 -36.34
C LEU A 4 -4.79 6.61 -35.84
N PRO A 5 -5.95 7.21 -36.15
CA PRO A 5 -6.29 8.52 -35.64
C PRO A 5 -6.51 8.44 -34.13
N VAL A 6 -5.66 9.13 -33.36
CA VAL A 6 -5.87 9.40 -31.93
C VAL A 6 -7.11 10.30 -31.83
N ASN A 7 -8.25 9.70 -31.48
CA ASN A 7 -9.50 10.41 -31.29
C ASN A 7 -9.38 11.30 -30.03
N ARG A 8 -9.21 12.61 -30.25
CA ARG A 8 -8.93 13.63 -29.21
C ARG A 8 -10.20 14.19 -28.56
N GLN A 9 -11.25 13.40 -28.34
CA GLN A 9 -12.56 13.94 -27.96
C GLN A 9 -13.36 13.07 -26.97
N THR A 10 -12.90 12.99 -25.71
CA THR A 10 -13.79 12.76 -24.53
C THR A 10 -13.25 13.45 -23.28
N ALA A 11 -12.65 14.65 -23.40
CA ALA A 11 -12.34 15.47 -22.22
C ALA A 11 -13.62 16.19 -21.77
N LEU A 12 -14.14 15.83 -20.59
CA LEU A 12 -15.22 16.56 -19.93
C LEU A 12 -14.77 18.02 -19.71
N PRO A 13 -15.63 19.03 -19.92
CA PRO A 13 -15.25 20.43 -19.78
C PRO A 13 -14.70 20.71 -18.38
N GLY A 14 -13.41 21.07 -18.31
CA GLY A 14 -12.70 21.37 -17.06
C GLY A 14 -11.66 20.34 -16.60
N PHE A 15 -11.51 19.21 -17.27
CA PHE A 15 -10.49 18.21 -16.95
C PHE A 15 -9.50 18.03 -18.12
N GLN A 16 -8.25 18.44 -17.96
CA GLN A 16 -7.19 18.05 -18.89
C GLN A 16 -6.72 16.65 -18.53
N GLU A 17 -7.27 15.65 -19.22
CA GLU A 17 -6.78 14.28 -19.13
C GLU A 17 -5.34 14.24 -19.66
N THR A 18 -4.38 14.26 -18.74
CA THR A 18 -2.96 14.12 -19.03
C THR A 18 -2.64 12.63 -19.07
N ASP A 19 -2.66 12.05 -20.27
CA ASP A 19 -2.25 10.67 -20.47
C ASP A 19 -0.72 10.55 -20.29
N ASN A 20 -0.32 9.96 -19.17
CA ASN A 20 1.08 9.69 -18.82
C ASN A 20 1.49 8.23 -19.07
N THR A 21 0.69 7.47 -19.81
CA THR A 21 0.94 6.05 -20.12
C THR A 21 1.92 5.88 -21.29
N ALA A 22 1.94 6.83 -22.22
CA ALA A 22 2.84 6.81 -23.36
C ALA A 22 4.24 7.33 -22.98
N GLU A 23 5.28 6.53 -23.23
CA GLU A 23 6.67 6.93 -23.03
C GLU A 23 7.16 7.81 -24.19
N ASN A 24 7.59 9.04 -23.88
CA ASN A 24 8.25 9.92 -24.85
C ASN A 24 9.76 9.99 -24.53
N PRO A 25 10.64 9.38 -25.36
CA PRO A 25 12.08 9.38 -25.11
C PRO A 25 12.64 10.81 -24.92
N GLY A 26 13.34 11.02 -23.81
CA GLY A 26 13.95 12.31 -23.47
C GLY A 26 13.09 13.26 -22.63
N VAL A 27 11.82 12.94 -22.39
CA VAL A 27 10.93 13.72 -21.51
C VAL A 27 10.47 12.87 -20.34
N ARG A 28 10.68 13.35 -19.11
CA ARG A 28 10.15 12.66 -17.91
C ARG A 28 8.64 12.90 -17.81
N ALA A 29 7.88 11.83 -17.64
CA ALA A 29 6.45 11.92 -17.39
C ALA A 29 6.17 12.71 -16.09
N PRO A 30 5.09 13.53 -16.07
CA PRO A 30 4.66 14.21 -14.86
C PRO A 30 4.20 13.19 -13.81
N LEU A 31 4.65 13.38 -12.56
CA LEU A 31 4.31 12.50 -11.43
C LEU A 31 3.06 12.93 -10.67
N VAL A 32 2.67 14.19 -10.80
CA VAL A 32 1.48 14.77 -10.18
C VAL A 32 0.61 15.27 -11.33
N LEU A 33 -0.63 14.77 -11.38
CA LEU A 33 -1.60 15.12 -12.42
C LEU A 33 -2.66 16.02 -11.82
N ASN A 34 -3.11 17.02 -12.59
CA ASN A 34 -4.26 17.87 -12.25
C ASN A 34 -4.14 18.64 -10.91
N MET A 35 -2.92 18.99 -10.49
CA MET A 35 -2.69 19.83 -9.30
C MET A 35 -1.60 20.87 -9.56
N ASP A 36 -1.96 22.15 -9.44
CA ASP A 36 -1.09 23.28 -9.78
C ASP A 36 -0.62 24.06 -8.55
N ARG A 37 -1.26 23.86 -7.39
CA ARG A 37 -0.99 24.62 -6.16
C ARG A 37 -0.85 23.71 -4.95
N PHE A 38 0.10 24.03 -4.07
CA PHE A 38 0.34 23.28 -2.82
C PHE A 38 -0.92 23.16 -1.93
N GLY A 39 -1.76 24.19 -1.89
CA GLY A 39 -3.00 24.15 -1.10
C GLY A 39 -4.02 23.10 -1.57
N GLN A 40 -3.98 22.68 -2.84
CA GLN A 40 -4.85 21.61 -3.35
C GLN A 40 -4.42 20.25 -2.77
N VAL A 41 -3.11 19.97 -2.73
CA VAL A 41 -2.55 18.75 -2.15
C VAL A 41 -2.91 18.65 -0.66
N THR A 42 -2.70 19.73 0.11
CA THR A 42 -3.02 19.75 1.53
C THR A 42 -4.50 19.49 1.76
N ARG A 43 -5.38 20.18 1.03
CA ARG A 43 -6.83 20.01 1.17
C ARG A 43 -7.26 18.57 0.87
N GLN A 44 -6.72 17.97 -0.19
CA GLN A 44 -7.08 16.60 -0.58
C GLN A 44 -6.62 15.56 0.44
N VAL A 45 -5.41 15.68 0.99
CA VAL A 45 -4.91 14.76 2.02
C VAL A 45 -5.64 14.96 3.34
N CYS A 46 -5.81 16.21 3.78
CA CYS A 46 -6.50 16.54 5.03
C CYS A 46 -7.96 16.13 5.00
N GLN A 47 -8.63 16.18 3.85
CA GLN A 47 -10.03 15.78 3.71
C GLN A 47 -10.28 14.36 4.25
N VAL A 48 -9.34 13.43 4.11
CA VAL A 48 -9.49 12.05 4.61
C VAL A 48 -9.59 12.04 6.14
N ALA A 49 -8.76 12.83 6.83
CA ALA A 49 -8.73 12.89 8.29
C ALA A 49 -9.82 13.81 8.89
N GLU A 50 -10.18 14.89 8.19
CA GLU A 50 -11.19 15.88 8.62
C GLU A 50 -12.63 15.45 8.28
N SER A 51 -12.80 14.37 7.52
CA SER A 51 -14.13 13.87 7.15
C SER A 51 -14.94 13.51 8.40
N LYS A 52 -16.13 14.12 8.53
CA LYS A 52 -17.03 13.94 9.69
C LYS A 52 -17.43 12.48 9.93
N LYS A 53 -17.47 11.66 8.87
CA LYS A 53 -17.80 10.24 8.96
C LYS A 53 -16.91 9.45 7.98
N PRO A 54 -16.24 8.37 8.44
CA PRO A 54 -15.53 7.49 7.54
C PRO A 54 -16.51 6.76 6.61
N PRO A 55 -16.05 6.31 5.43
CA PRO A 55 -16.86 5.45 4.58
C PRO A 55 -17.16 4.14 5.32
N PHE A 56 -18.36 3.58 5.12
CA PHE A 56 -18.77 2.33 5.78
C PHE A 56 -17.78 1.17 5.58
N ALA A 57 -17.12 1.13 4.42
CA ALA A 57 -16.08 0.15 4.12
C ALA A 57 -14.89 0.21 5.10
N TRP A 58 -14.53 1.41 5.59
CA TRP A 58 -13.45 1.57 6.56
C TRP A 58 -13.85 1.02 7.93
N ASP A 59 -15.05 1.34 8.42
CA ASP A 59 -15.56 0.80 9.68
C ASP A 59 -15.68 -0.73 9.63
N ALA A 60 -16.18 -1.27 8.52
CA ALA A 60 -16.28 -2.71 8.30
C ALA A 60 -14.90 -3.39 8.29
N ALA A 61 -13.91 -2.79 7.60
CA ALA A 61 -12.54 -3.30 7.58
C ALA A 61 -11.90 -3.30 8.97
N VAL A 62 -12.11 -2.25 9.77
CA VAL A 62 -11.62 -2.16 11.16
C VAL A 62 -12.29 -3.24 12.02
N ALA A 63 -13.61 -3.42 11.91
CA ALA A 63 -14.33 -4.43 12.68
C ALA A 63 -13.84 -5.85 12.37
N VAL A 64 -13.65 -6.19 11.08
CA VAL A 64 -13.09 -7.49 10.66
C VAL A 64 -11.66 -7.66 11.15
N SER A 65 -10.82 -6.62 11.03
CA SER A 65 -9.43 -6.67 11.50
C SER A 65 -9.34 -6.90 13.01
N LEU A 66 -10.17 -6.22 13.80
CA LEU A 66 -10.24 -6.42 15.26
C LEU A 66 -10.71 -7.83 15.62
N ALA A 67 -11.68 -8.38 14.89
CA ALA A 67 -12.14 -9.76 15.11
C ALA A 67 -11.01 -10.78 14.84
N LEU A 68 -10.24 -10.59 13.76
CA LEU A 68 -9.10 -11.45 13.44
C LEU A 68 -7.96 -11.31 14.47
N VAL A 69 -7.67 -10.10 14.94
CA VAL A 69 -6.69 -9.87 16.01
C VAL A 69 -7.15 -10.52 17.32
N GLY A 70 -8.44 -10.45 17.65
CA GLY A 70 -9.02 -11.13 18.81
C GLY A 70 -8.88 -12.65 18.72
N LEU A 71 -9.16 -13.22 17.54
CA LEU A 71 -8.97 -14.65 17.28
C LEU A 71 -7.50 -15.05 17.40
N LEU A 72 -6.58 -14.27 16.83
CA LEU A 72 -5.14 -14.50 16.94
C LEU A 72 -4.70 -14.49 18.41
N GLY A 73 -5.14 -13.49 19.19
CA GLY A 73 -4.85 -13.39 20.62
C GLY A 73 -5.39 -14.59 21.41
N PHE A 74 -6.59 -15.07 21.09
CA PHE A 74 -7.14 -16.29 21.68
C PHE A 74 -6.27 -17.53 21.36
N CYS A 75 -5.92 -17.73 20.09
CA CYS A 75 -5.07 -18.84 19.66
C CYS A 75 -3.67 -18.80 20.30
N VAL A 76 -3.05 -17.62 20.43
CA VAL A 76 -1.75 -17.44 21.08
C VAL A 76 -1.85 -17.76 22.58
N ASN A 77 -2.88 -17.29 23.27
CA ASN A 77 -3.09 -17.64 24.68
C ASN A 77 -3.26 -19.15 24.85
N TYR A 78 -4.10 -19.78 24.02
CA TYR A 78 -4.29 -21.23 24.04
C TYR A 78 -2.97 -21.98 23.85
N LEU A 79 -2.14 -21.57 22.88
CA LEU A 79 -0.82 -22.12 22.63
C LEU A 79 0.11 -22.01 23.85
N ILE A 80 0.13 -20.86 24.53
CA ILE A 80 0.99 -20.66 25.71
C ILE A 80 0.60 -21.60 26.85
N PHE A 81 -0.71 -21.80 27.09
CA PHE A 81 -1.19 -22.65 28.19
C PHE A 81 -1.14 -24.15 27.90
N THR A 82 -1.34 -24.55 26.65
CA THR A 82 -1.37 -25.98 26.25
C THR A 82 -0.05 -26.49 25.67
N GLY A 83 0.84 -25.58 25.30
CA GLY A 83 2.17 -25.88 24.76
C GLY A 83 2.20 -26.01 23.24
N VAL A 84 3.43 -26.02 22.70
CA VAL A 84 3.72 -26.00 21.25
C VAL A 84 3.25 -27.26 20.52
N GLY A 85 2.94 -28.35 21.24
CA GLY A 85 2.44 -29.60 20.67
C GLY A 85 1.11 -29.46 19.92
N VAL A 86 0.32 -28.41 20.19
CA VAL A 86 -0.93 -28.11 19.49
C VAL A 86 -0.70 -27.87 17.98
N TRP A 87 0.48 -27.40 17.60
CA TRP A 87 0.81 -27.16 16.20
C TRP A 87 1.03 -28.44 15.39
N GLY A 88 1.11 -29.61 16.04
CA GLY A 88 1.30 -30.89 15.34
C GLY A 88 2.68 -31.01 14.69
N LEU A 89 3.67 -30.29 15.21
CA LEU A 89 5.07 -30.41 14.79
C LEU A 89 5.59 -31.80 15.14
N ASN A 90 6.33 -32.41 14.21
CA ASN A 90 6.84 -33.77 14.38
C ASN A 90 8.36 -33.78 14.17
N ASN A 91 9.08 -34.65 14.85
CA ASN A 91 10.51 -34.85 14.59
C ASN A 91 10.65 -35.62 13.25
N PRO A 92 11.39 -35.11 12.24
CA PRO A 92 12.40 -34.04 12.29
C PRO A 92 11.95 -32.63 11.88
N VAL A 93 10.74 -32.47 11.35
CA VAL A 93 10.20 -31.16 10.92
C VAL A 93 9.59 -30.42 12.11
N MET A 94 10.47 -29.84 12.93
CA MET A 94 10.10 -29.11 14.13
C MET A 94 9.67 -27.66 13.84
N TRP A 95 9.84 -27.18 12.60
CA TRP A 95 9.50 -25.82 12.17
C TRP A 95 8.64 -25.88 10.91
N ALA A 96 7.54 -25.14 10.89
CA ALA A 96 6.60 -25.12 9.78
C ALA A 96 5.99 -23.72 9.62
N PHE A 97 4.71 -23.56 9.97
CA PHE A 97 3.98 -22.31 9.80
C PHE A 97 4.49 -21.18 10.67
N ASP A 98 5.04 -21.49 11.84
CA ASP A 98 5.62 -20.53 12.77
C ASP A 98 6.76 -19.71 12.12
N ILE A 99 7.76 -20.39 11.58
CA ILE A 99 8.91 -19.72 10.95
C ILE A 99 8.60 -19.26 9.53
N THR A 100 7.78 -20.01 8.79
CA THR A 100 7.38 -19.58 7.44
C THR A 100 6.63 -18.25 7.50
N ASN A 101 5.69 -18.08 8.44
CA ASN A 101 5.00 -16.82 8.63
C ASN A 101 5.94 -15.73 9.18
N PHE A 102 6.83 -16.05 10.11
CA PHE A 102 7.82 -15.10 10.61
C PHE A 102 8.66 -14.48 9.49
N VAL A 103 9.27 -15.31 8.63
CA VAL A 103 10.10 -14.84 7.52
C VAL A 103 9.26 -14.08 6.49
N PHE A 104 8.05 -14.56 6.21
CA PHE A 104 7.13 -13.88 5.29
C PHE A 104 6.82 -12.45 5.74
N TRP A 105 6.42 -12.25 7.00
CA TRP A 105 6.11 -10.93 7.53
C TRP A 105 7.34 -10.02 7.64
N VAL A 106 8.50 -10.56 7.99
CA VAL A 106 9.78 -9.82 7.97
C VAL A 106 10.11 -9.35 6.55
N GLY A 107 9.91 -10.20 5.53
CA GLY A 107 10.11 -9.87 4.14
C GLY A 107 9.24 -8.70 3.67
N ILE A 108 7.96 -8.65 4.09
CA ILE A 108 7.07 -7.52 3.80
C ILE A 108 7.62 -6.22 4.43
N GLY A 109 8.09 -6.28 5.67
CA GLY A 109 8.69 -5.11 6.34
C GLY A 109 9.93 -4.54 5.62
N HIS A 110 10.77 -5.41 5.04
CA HIS A 110 11.94 -4.96 4.28
C HIS A 110 11.58 -4.13 3.04
N ALA A 111 10.49 -4.46 2.36
CA ALA A 111 10.04 -3.68 1.20
C ALA A 111 9.78 -2.21 1.56
N GLY A 112 9.23 -1.93 2.74
CA GLY A 112 9.00 -0.59 3.25
C GLY A 112 10.30 0.21 3.42
N THR A 113 11.31 -0.39 4.06
CA THR A 113 12.63 0.24 4.26
C THR A 113 13.38 0.49 2.95
N LEU A 114 13.20 -0.37 1.95
CA LEU A 114 13.76 -0.16 0.61
C LEU A 114 13.14 1.09 -0.05
N ILE A 115 11.82 1.23 0.01
CA ILE A 115 11.11 2.35 -0.62
C ILE A 115 11.49 3.68 0.06
N SER A 116 11.67 3.71 1.39
CA SER A 116 11.99 4.95 2.10
C SER A 116 13.48 5.33 2.00
N ALA A 117 14.39 4.38 2.25
CA ALA A 117 15.82 4.66 2.32
C ALA A 117 16.54 4.51 0.97
N ILE A 118 16.34 3.38 0.27
CA ILE A 118 17.11 3.07 -0.94
C ILE A 118 16.68 3.98 -2.10
N LEU A 119 15.37 4.18 -2.32
CA LEU A 119 14.92 5.11 -3.37
C LEU A 119 15.33 6.56 -3.10
N PHE A 120 15.49 6.94 -1.82
CA PHE A 120 16.02 8.24 -1.46
C PHE A 120 17.49 8.39 -1.86
N LEU A 121 18.33 7.38 -1.61
CA LEU A 121 19.74 7.37 -2.04
C LEU A 121 19.88 7.50 -3.56
N PHE A 122 19.03 6.80 -4.32
CA PHE A 122 18.98 6.93 -5.78
C PHE A 122 18.27 8.20 -6.29
N ARG A 123 17.90 9.12 -5.40
CA ARG A 123 17.22 10.38 -5.70
C ARG A 123 15.98 10.21 -6.58
N GLN A 124 15.24 9.11 -6.38
CA GLN A 124 14.01 8.82 -7.10
C GLN A 124 12.87 9.68 -6.56
N LYS A 125 12.35 10.60 -7.39
CA LYS A 125 11.34 11.60 -6.98
C LYS A 125 9.92 11.03 -6.82
N TRP A 126 9.62 9.89 -7.43
CA TRP A 126 8.30 9.26 -7.39
C TRP A 126 7.97 8.63 -6.04
N ARG A 127 8.98 8.33 -5.20
CA ARG A 127 8.76 7.78 -3.85
C ARG A 127 7.86 8.66 -2.98
N THR A 128 7.84 9.97 -3.21
CA THR A 128 7.14 10.94 -2.36
C THR A 128 5.65 10.66 -2.22
N GLY A 129 5.01 10.09 -3.24
CA GLY A 129 3.58 9.75 -3.20
C GLY A 129 3.24 8.52 -2.36
N ILE A 130 4.21 7.63 -2.13
CA ILE A 130 3.99 6.33 -1.46
C ILE A 130 4.75 6.16 -0.14
N ASN A 131 5.74 7.02 0.12
CA ASN A 131 6.68 6.87 1.24
C ASN A 131 5.98 6.67 2.59
N ARG A 132 4.92 7.45 2.86
CA ARG A 132 4.21 7.39 4.14
C ARG A 132 3.43 6.09 4.33
N PHE A 133 2.90 5.50 3.25
CA PHE A 133 2.20 4.21 3.33
C PHE A 133 3.17 3.05 3.48
N ALA A 134 4.39 3.18 2.95
CA ALA A 134 5.42 2.15 3.03
C ALA A 134 6.14 2.10 4.40
N GLU A 135 6.11 3.18 5.17
CA GLU A 135 6.70 3.27 6.52
C GLU A 135 5.72 2.88 7.65
N ALA A 136 4.43 2.76 7.36
CA ALA A 136 3.38 2.42 8.31
C ALA A 136 3.23 0.90 8.46
#